data_AF-A0A6C8H755-F1
#
_entry.id   AF-A0A6C8H755-F1
#
_cell.length_a   1.000
_cell.length_b   1.000
_cell.length_c   1.000
_cell.angle_alpha   90.00
_cell.angle_beta   90.00
_cell.angle_gamma   90.00
#
_symmetry.space_group_name_H-M   'P 1'
#
loop_
_entity.id
_entity.type
_entity.pdbx_description
1 polymer ?
#
loop_
_entity_poly.entity_id
_entity_poly.type
_entity_poly.pdbx_seq_one_letter_code
_entity_poly.pdbx_strand_id
1 'polypeptide(L)' 'MQENHIHSDTTFALRSVAFRVPGRTLLHPLSLTFPAGRVTGLIGHNGSGKSTLL' A
#
# COMPACT_ATOMS: atom_id res chain seq x y z
N MET A 1 -1.98 35.41 -9.99
CA MET A 1 -2.10 34.47 -11.13
C MET A 1 -1.65 33.11 -10.60
N GLN A 2 -2.43 32.06 -10.89
CA GLN A 2 -2.55 30.80 -10.14
C GLN A 2 -1.22 30.12 -9.76
N GLU A 3 -1.06 29.81 -8.47
CA GLU A 3 -0.01 28.94 -7.94
C GLU A 3 -0.27 27.50 -8.41
N ASN A 4 0.65 26.94 -9.18
CA ASN A 4 0.49 25.63 -9.79
C ASN A 4 0.76 24.55 -8.74
N HIS A 5 -0.30 24.02 -8.14
CA HIS A 5 -0.23 22.94 -7.15
C HIS A 5 0.41 21.69 -7.76
N ILE A 6 1.59 21.33 -7.24
CA ILE A 6 2.32 20.10 -7.55
C ILE A 6 1.40 18.92 -7.23
N HIS A 7 0.83 18.27 -8.24
CA HIS A 7 0.20 16.97 -8.07
C HIS A 7 1.32 15.96 -7.88
N SER A 8 1.56 15.54 -6.63
CA SER A 8 2.43 14.40 -6.35
C SER A 8 1.85 13.18 -7.07
N ASP A 9 2.61 12.54 -7.97
CA ASP A 9 2.17 11.35 -8.72
C ASP A 9 1.80 10.16 -7.82
N THR A 10 2.15 10.21 -6.54
CA THR A 10 1.92 9.19 -5.52
C THR A 10 1.17 9.76 -4.32
N THR A 11 0.14 9.05 -3.85
CA THR A 11 -0.54 9.33 -2.58
C THR A 11 0.09 8.56 -1.42
N PHE A 12 0.33 7.26 -1.59
CA PHE A 12 0.92 6.41 -0.56
C PHE A 12 2.04 5.54 -1.13
N ALA A 13 3.09 5.31 -0.35
CA ALA A 13 4.16 4.39 -0.70
C ALA A 13 4.55 3.52 0.50
N LEU A 14 4.62 2.22 0.28
CA LEU A 14 5.13 1.22 1.21
C LEU A 14 6.53 0.83 0.76
N ARG A 15 7.47 0.73 1.70
CA ARG A 15 8.85 0.31 1.42
C ARG A 15 9.22 -0.84 2.35
N SER A 16 9.30 -2.05 1.79
CA SER A 16 9.65 -3.28 2.49
C SER A 16 8.89 -3.50 3.80
N VAL A 17 7.61 -3.13 3.83
CA VAL A 17 6.76 -3.25 5.02
C VAL A 17 6.47 -4.72 5.27
N ALA A 18 6.65 -5.16 6.51
CA ALA A 18 6.36 -6.52 6.94
C ALA A 18 5.60 -6.50 8.27
N PHE A 19 4.76 -7.52 8.48
CA PHE A 19 4.00 -7.67 9.72
C PHE A 19 3.93 -9.13 10.13
N ARG A 20 4.19 -9.37 11.42
CA ARG A 20 4.32 -10.71 12.00
C ARG A 20 3.59 -10.75 13.34
N VAL A 21 2.99 -11.90 13.60
CA VAL A 21 2.44 -12.29 14.90
C VAL A 21 3.18 -13.55 15.37
N PRO A 22 3.11 -13.95 16.65
CA PRO A 22 3.76 -15.17 17.11
C PRO A 22 3.43 -16.37 16.22
N GLY A 23 4.47 -17.03 15.70
CA GLY A 23 4.35 -18.22 14.84
C GLY A 23 3.90 -17.98 13.39
N ARG A 24 3.62 -16.74 12.96
CA ARG A 24 3.14 -16.49 11.58
C ARG A 24 3.54 -15.12 11.02
N THR A 25 3.94 -15.10 9.75
CA THR A 25 4.08 -13.87 8.96
C THR A 25 2.78 -13.58 8.25
N LEU A 26 2.17 -12.41 8.50
CA LEU A 26 0.92 -12.02 7.87
C LEU A 26 1.14 -11.14 6.65
N LEU A 27 2.21 -10.33 6.67
CA LEU A 27 2.72 -9.59 5.53
C LEU A 27 4.22 -9.87 5.39
N HIS A 28 4.59 -10.52 4.29
CA HIS A 28 5.98 -10.57 3.86
C HIS A 28 6.42 -9.17 3.39
N PRO A 29 7.73 -8.85 3.40
CA PRO A 29 8.24 -7.56 2.96
C PRO A 29 7.63 -7.13 1.63
N LEU A 30 6.88 -6.03 1.65
CA LEU A 30 6.08 -5.55 0.53
C LEU A 30 6.44 -4.10 0.23
N SER A 31 6.69 -3.82 -1.04
CA SER A 31 6.91 -2.48 -1.58
C SER A 31 5.85 -2.18 -2.64
N LEU A 32 5.03 -1.17 -2.41
CA LEU A 32 3.93 -0.77 -3.28
C LEU A 32 3.84 0.75 -3.35
N THR A 33 3.38 1.26 -4.47
CA THR A 33 3.11 2.68 -4.68
C THR A 33 1.68 2.84 -5.14
N PHE A 34 0.93 3.70 -4.48
CA PHE A 34 -0.46 4.02 -4.80
C PHE A 34 -0.48 5.38 -5.53
N PRO A 35 -0.75 5.40 -6.85
CA PRO A 35 -0.74 6.63 -7.62
C PRO A 35 -1.85 7.57 -7.18
N ALA A 36 -1.57 8.88 -7.22
CA ALA A 36 -2.58 9.88 -6.94
C ALA A 36 -3.67 9.89 -8.01
N GLY A 37 -4.92 10.15 -7.59
CA GLY A 37 -6.08 10.23 -8.47
C GLY A 37 -6.50 8.90 -9.12
N ARG A 38 -5.98 7.75 -8.65
CA ARG A 38 -6.34 6.42 -9.18
C ARG A 38 -7.06 5.57 -8.15
N VAL A 39 -8.06 4.82 -8.61
CA VAL A 39 -8.69 3.74 -7.84
C VAL A 39 -7.77 2.51 -7.91
N THR A 40 -7.41 1.97 -6.74
CA THR A 40 -6.58 0.78 -6.63
C THR A 40 -7.38 -0.35 -5.99
N GLY A 41 -7.44 -1.51 -6.66
CA GLY A 41 -8.07 -2.71 -6.13
C GLY A 41 -7.05 -3.64 -5.46
N LEU A 42 -7.31 -4.05 -4.22
CA LEU A 42 -6.49 -5.03 -3.50
C LEU A 42 -7.16 -6.42 -3.57
N ILE A 43 -6.59 -7.35 -4.34
CA ILE A 43 -7.17 -8.67 -4.62
C ILE A 43 -6.20 -9.78 -4.15
N GLY A 44 -6.76 -10.91 -3.71
CA GLY A 44 -5.99 -12.08 -3.29
C GLY A 44 -6.85 -13.06 -2.49
N HIS A 45 -6.37 -14.28 -2.29
CA HIS A 45 -7.07 -15.33 -1.55
C HIS A 45 -7.33 -14.96 -0.07
N ASN A 46 -8.24 -15.65 0.60
CA ASN A 46 -8.47 -15.46 2.03
C ASN A 46 -7.18 -15.74 2.83
N GLY A 47 -6.91 -14.90 3.83
CA GLY A 47 -5.70 -15.02 4.66
C GLY A 47 -4.40 -14.53 4.01
N SER A 48 -4.44 -13.91 2.82
CA SER A 48 -3.25 -13.38 2.12
C SER A 48 -2.69 -12.07 2.70
N GLY A 49 -3.27 -11.54 3.78
CA GLY A 49 -2.80 -10.30 4.44
C GLY A 49 -3.49 -9.01 3.97
N LYS A 50 -4.52 -9.05 3.13
CA LYS A 50 -5.19 -7.83 2.62
C LYS A 50 -5.73 -6.91 3.72
N SER A 51 -6.49 -7.45 4.67
CA SER A 51 -7.00 -6.68 5.82
C SER A 51 -5.91 -6.31 6.82
N THR A 52 -4.73 -6.93 6.72
CA THR A 52 -3.56 -6.55 7.51
C THR A 52 -2.79 -5.40 6.87
N LEU A 53 -2.98 -5.19 5.55
CA LEU A 53 -2.36 -4.11 4.79
C LEU A 53 -3.10 -2.77 4.92
N LEU A 54 -4.41 -2.81 5.18
CA LEU A 54 -5.31 -1.66 5.38
C LEU A 54 -5.46 -1.35 6.87
#